data_AF-A0AAV4HTJ5-F1
#
_entry.id   AF-A0AAV4HTJ5-F1
#
_cell.length_a   1.000
_cell.length_b   1.000
_cell.length_c   1.000
_cell.angle_alpha   90.00
_cell.angle_beta   90.00
_cell.angle_gamma   90.00
#
_symmetry.space_group_name_H-M   'P 1'
#
loop_
_entity.id
_entity.type
_entity.pdbx_description
1 polymer ?
#
loop_
_entity_poly.entity_id
_entity_poly.type
_entity_poly.pdbx_seq_one_letter_code
_entity_poly.pdbx_strand_id
1 'polypeptide(L)'
;MRTVGGCLKSTPIQWLPIVSSIAPPHIRRGDATHEICKRIEDMADNIHLKQIHTEAPTTRRLRSRNPFYNAKVQNCNATEEWRKEWENKILTGESMITNPMQLLPGFTTLKRKHWVITNRLQTKHAKTAQ
;
A
#
# COMPACT_ATOMS: atom_id res chain seq x y z
N MET A 1 -8.11 6.33 11.31
CA MET A 1 -7.20 6.00 12.44
C MET A 1 -8.05 5.94 13.70
N ARG A 2 -7.94 4.89 14.52
CA ARG A 2 -8.75 4.80 15.77
C ARG A 2 -8.12 5.73 16.81
N THR A 3 -8.75 6.87 17.08
CA THR A 3 -8.41 7.74 18.21
C THR A 3 -8.84 7.05 19.50
N VAL A 4 -7.90 6.33 20.13
CA VAL A 4 -8.11 5.76 21.47
C VAL A 4 -7.62 6.82 22.46
N GLY A 5 -8.49 7.21 23.39
CA GLY A 5 -8.31 8.37 24.27
C GLY A 5 -6.94 8.43 24.96
N GLY A 6 -6.20 9.50 24.67
CA GLY A 6 -5.38 10.19 25.67
C GLY A 6 -3.90 9.84 25.81
N CYS A 7 -3.47 8.57 25.81
CA CYS A 7 -2.11 8.26 26.32
C CYS A 7 -1.06 7.78 25.31
N LEU A 8 -1.42 7.49 24.06
CA LEU A 8 -0.48 6.93 23.09
C LEU A 8 -0.63 7.58 21.72
N LYS A 9 0.43 8.24 21.23
CA LYS A 9 0.55 8.57 19.80
C LYS A 9 0.58 7.25 19.02
N SER A 10 -0.35 7.10 18.09
CA SER A 10 -0.35 5.98 17.15
C SER A 10 0.79 6.13 16.15
N THR A 11 1.24 5.01 15.59
CA THR A 11 2.17 5.02 14.45
C THR A 11 1.57 5.86 13.31
N PRO A 12 2.31 6.84 12.75
CA PRO A 12 1.80 7.61 11.63
C PRO A 12 1.51 6.72 10.44
N ILE A 13 0.54 7.16 9.63
CA ILE A 13 0.10 6.43 8.43
C ILE A 13 1.26 6.19 7.47
N GLN A 14 2.22 7.13 7.40
CA GLN A 14 3.40 7.03 6.54
C GLN A 14 4.31 5.84 6.89
N TRP A 15 4.37 5.44 8.16
CA TRP A 15 5.21 4.31 8.61
C TRP A 15 4.53 2.96 8.47
N LEU A 16 3.20 2.91 8.34
CA LEU A 16 2.45 1.65 8.28
C LEU A 16 2.96 0.73 7.16
N PRO A 17 3.07 1.18 5.89
CA PRO A 17 3.53 0.33 4.79
C PRO A 17 4.88 -0.34 5.09
N ILE A 18 5.83 0.43 5.62
CA ILE A 18 7.18 -0.01 5.97
C ILE A 18 7.15 -1.04 7.10
N VAL A 19 6.41 -0.76 8.18
CA VAL A 19 6.34 -1.66 9.35
C VAL A 19 5.66 -2.99 9.02
N SER A 20 4.71 -2.96 8.09
CA SER A 20 4.02 -4.16 7.60
C SER A 20 4.69 -4.80 6.39
N SER A 21 5.80 -4.25 5.89
CA SER A 21 6.51 -4.73 4.70
C SER A 21 5.60 -4.90 3.48
N ILE A 22 4.62 -4.01 3.32
CA ILE A 22 3.68 -4.00 2.18
C ILE A 22 3.62 -2.62 1.55
N ALA A 23 3.38 -2.57 0.24
CA ALA A 23 3.16 -1.31 -0.45
C ALA A 23 1.88 -0.59 0.02
N PRO A 24 1.83 0.75 -0.06
CA PRO A 24 0.63 1.54 0.21
C PRO A 24 -0.61 1.10 -0.57
N PRO A 25 -1.82 1.41 -0.06
CA PRO A 25 -3.06 0.97 -0.68
C PRO A 25 -3.31 1.47 -2.11
N HIS A 26 -2.78 2.63 -2.50
CA HIS A 26 -2.97 3.13 -3.87
C HIS A 26 -2.11 2.37 -4.87
N ILE A 27 -0.85 2.07 -4.53
CA ILE A 27 0.07 1.28 -5.35
C ILE A 27 -0.49 -0.14 -5.54
N ARG A 28 -0.87 -0.80 -4.43
CA ARG A 28 -1.44 -2.16 -4.47
C ARG A 28 -2.72 -2.25 -5.29
N ARG A 29 -3.55 -1.21 -5.25
CA ARG A 29 -4.79 -1.15 -6.05
C ARG A 29 -4.49 -0.93 -7.52
N GLY A 30 -3.46 -0.16 -7.85
CA GLY A 30 -2.97 0.01 -9.22
C GLY A 30 -2.52 -1.33 -9.80
N ASP A 31 -1.62 -2.01 -9.10
CA ASP A 31 -1.05 -3.32 -9.48
C ASP A 31 -2.14 -4.39 -9.70
N ALA A 32 -3.03 -4.57 -8.72
CA ALA A 32 -4.16 -5.51 -8.87
C ALA A 32 -5.10 -5.14 -10.04
N THR A 33 -5.29 -3.84 -10.31
CA THR A 33 -6.10 -3.41 -11.46
C THR A 33 -5.41 -3.75 -12.77
N HIS A 34 -4.10 -3.53 -12.86
CA HIS A 34 -3.29 -3.90 -14.02
C HIS A 34 -3.33 -5.41 -14.28
N GLU A 35 -3.14 -6.24 -13.26
CA GLU A 35 -3.23 -7.71 -13.40
C GLU A 35 -4.59 -8.17 -13.93
N ILE A 36 -5.68 -7.54 -13.46
CA ILE A 36 -7.04 -7.83 -13.92
C ILE A 36 -7.21 -7.42 -15.39
N CYS A 37 -6.81 -6.20 -15.77
CA CYS A 37 -6.90 -5.71 -17.14
C CYS A 37 -6.08 -6.59 -18.10
N LYS A 38 -4.83 -6.89 -17.73
CA LYS A 38 -3.95 -7.77 -18.51
C LYS A 38 -4.56 -9.16 -18.68
N ARG A 39 -5.11 -9.74 -17.61
CA ARG A 39 -5.78 -11.05 -17.69
C ARG A 39 -6.99 -11.03 -18.63
N ILE A 40 -7.77 -9.94 -18.64
CA ILE A 40 -8.88 -9.76 -19.58
C ILE A 40 -8.37 -9.68 -21.03
N GLU A 41 -7.28 -8.96 -21.27
CA GLU A 41 -6.66 -8.84 -22.61
C GLU A 41 -6.11 -10.18 -23.11
N ASP A 42 -5.43 -10.94 -22.24
CA ASP A 42 -4.81 -12.23 -22.55
C ASP A 42 -5.83 -13.37 -22.79
N MET A 43 -7.06 -13.25 -22.28
CA MET A 43 -8.10 -14.26 -22.47
C MET A 43 -8.58 -14.33 -23.92
N ALA A 44 -8.15 -15.33 -24.69
CA ALA A 44 -8.59 -15.54 -26.07
C ALA A 44 -10.11 -15.76 -26.21
N ASP A 45 -10.72 -16.50 -25.28
CA ASP A 45 -12.09 -17.02 -25.43
C ASP A 45 -13.19 -16.22 -24.71
N ASN A 46 -12.83 -15.24 -23.86
CA ASN A 46 -13.82 -14.46 -23.09
C ASN A 46 -14.19 -13.14 -23.77
N ILE A 47 -14.84 -13.22 -24.94
CA ILE A 47 -15.33 -12.07 -25.71
C ILE A 47 -16.19 -11.15 -24.85
N HIS A 48 -17.08 -11.70 -24.00
CA HIS A 48 -17.98 -10.89 -23.17
C HIS A 48 -17.25 -10.00 -22.16
N LEU A 49 -16.22 -10.50 -21.49
CA LEU A 49 -15.45 -9.69 -20.53
C LEU A 49 -14.63 -8.61 -21.24
N LYS A 50 -14.05 -8.94 -22.39
CA LYS A 50 -13.37 -7.96 -23.25
C LYS A 50 -14.32 -6.88 -23.72
N GLN A 51 -15.49 -7.27 -24.22
CA GLN A 51 -16.53 -6.37 -24.71
C GLN A 51 -17.01 -5.44 -23.59
N ILE A 52 -17.34 -5.97 -22.41
CA ILE A 52 -17.73 -5.16 -21.25
C ILE A 52 -16.61 -4.19 -20.85
N HIS A 53 -15.35 -4.62 -20.91
CA HIS A 53 -14.21 -3.76 -20.58
C HIS A 53 -14.01 -2.64 -21.61
N THR A 54 -14.13 -2.93 -22.91
CA THR A 54 -13.95 -1.94 -23.99
C THR A 54 -15.15 -0.99 -24.14
N GLU A 55 -16.36 -1.49 -23.97
CA GLU A 55 -17.62 -0.74 -24.14
C GLU A 55 -18.09 -0.10 -22.82
N ALA A 56 -17.31 -0.23 -21.75
CA ALA A 56 -17.65 0.32 -20.46
C ALA A 56 -17.87 1.84 -20.58
N PRO A 57 -18.98 2.38 -20.04
CA PRO A 57 -19.24 3.80 -20.11
C PRO A 57 -18.15 4.57 -19.36
N THR A 58 -17.52 5.52 -20.06
CA THR A 58 -16.53 6.44 -19.47
C THR A 58 -17.19 7.42 -18.50
N THR A 59 -18.50 7.66 -18.66
CA THR A 59 -19.28 8.52 -17.80
C THR A 59 -19.54 7.88 -16.44
N ARG A 60 -19.24 8.61 -15.37
CA ARG A 60 -19.46 8.14 -14.01
C ARG A 60 -20.87 8.53 -13.57
N ARG A 61 -21.70 7.54 -13.22
CA ARG A 61 -22.99 7.80 -12.57
C ARG A 61 -22.83 8.59 -11.26
N LEU A 62 -21.77 8.30 -10.49
CA LEU A 62 -21.46 8.97 -9.23
C LEU A 62 -20.01 9.43 -9.24
N ARG A 63 -19.76 10.67 -8.79
CA ARG A 63 -18.41 11.25 -8.71
C ARG A 63 -17.43 10.41 -7.87
N SER A 64 -17.93 9.75 -6.83
CA SER A 64 -17.14 8.91 -5.93
C SER A 64 -16.75 7.55 -6.51
N ARG A 65 -17.43 7.08 -7.58
CA ARG A 65 -17.14 5.77 -8.17
C ARG A 65 -15.95 5.88 -9.14
N ASN A 66 -14.90 5.15 -8.81
CA ASN A 66 -13.72 4.93 -9.65
C ASN A 66 -13.69 3.46 -10.08
N PRO A 67 -14.39 3.08 -11.17
CA PRO A 67 -14.34 1.71 -11.66
C PRO A 67 -12.94 1.37 -12.19
N PHE A 68 -12.56 0.10 -12.09
CA PHE A 68 -11.20 -0.37 -12.42
C PHE A 68 -10.86 -0.21 -13.91
N TYR A 69 -11.84 -0.38 -14.81
CA TYR A 69 -11.68 -0.24 -16.27
C TYR A 69 -11.37 1.20 -16.72
N ASN A 70 -11.54 2.21 -15.85
CA ASN A 70 -11.13 3.59 -16.16
C ASN A 70 -9.65 3.86 -15.85
N ALA A 71 -8.94 2.92 -15.21
CA ALA A 71 -7.52 3.08 -14.95
C ALA A 71 -6.76 3.00 -16.28
N LYS A 72 -5.95 4.02 -16.59
CA LYS A 72 -4.99 3.91 -17.68
C LYS A 72 -3.98 2.85 -17.26
N VAL A 73 -4.03 1.70 -17.92
CA VAL A 73 -3.15 0.57 -17.65
C VAL A 73 -1.72 1.00 -17.96
N GLN A 74 -0.98 1.38 -16.92
CA GLN A 74 0.48 1.48 -17.00
C GLN A 74 1.07 0.22 -16.37
N ASN A 75 2.24 -0.19 -16.85
CA ASN A 75 2.96 -1.30 -16.26
C ASN A 75 3.39 -0.89 -14.83
N CYS A 76 2.64 -1.35 -13.84
CA CYS A 76 2.85 -0.99 -12.44
C CYS A 76 3.34 -2.22 -11.69
N ASN A 77 4.65 -2.32 -11.46
CA ASN A 77 5.19 -3.25 -10.48
C ASN A 77 5.09 -2.60 -9.10
N ALA A 78 4.21 -3.10 -8.24
CA ALA A 78 3.99 -2.52 -6.91
C ALA A 78 5.27 -2.38 -6.08
N THR A 79 6.23 -3.29 -6.25
CA THR A 79 7.50 -3.28 -5.52
C THR A 79 8.36 -2.09 -5.95
N GLU A 80 8.46 -1.87 -7.26
CA GLU A 80 9.27 -0.80 -7.84
C GLU A 80 8.64 0.57 -7.60
N GLU A 81 7.33 0.70 -7.80
CA GLU A 81 6.60 1.93 -7.52
C GLU A 81 6.71 2.31 -6.05
N TRP A 82 6.60 1.32 -5.15
CA TRP A 82 6.74 1.60 -3.73
C TRP A 82 8.16 2.04 -3.37
N ARG A 83 9.19 1.39 -3.92
CA ARG A 83 10.58 1.81 -3.73
C ARG A 83 10.79 3.25 -4.20
N LYS A 84 10.32 3.59 -5.40
CA LYS A 84 10.40 4.96 -5.96
C LYS A 84 9.67 5.98 -5.08
N GLU A 85 8.45 5.68 -4.63
CA GLU A 85 7.70 6.59 -3.76
C GLU A 85 8.36 6.75 -2.38
N TRP A 86 8.96 5.69 -1.86
CA TRP A 86 9.68 5.70 -0.60
C TRP A 86 10.97 6.52 -0.68
N GLU A 87 11.80 6.33 -1.71
CA GLU A 87 13.02 7.11 -1.95
C GLU A 87 12.73 8.61 -2.10
N ASN A 88 11.62 8.96 -2.75
CA ASN A 88 11.20 10.36 -2.91
C ASN A 88 10.63 10.99 -1.62
N LYS A 89 10.22 10.17 -0.64
CA LYS A 89 9.74 10.64 0.66
C LYS A 89 10.89 10.60 1.64
N ILE A 90 11.49 11.75 1.92
CA ILE A 90 12.46 11.92 3.02
C ILE A 90 11.74 11.60 4.34
N LEU A 91 11.81 10.34 4.77
CA LEU A 91 11.28 9.92 6.05
C LEU A 91 12.39 10.10 7.08
N THR A 92 12.27 11.16 7.88
CA THR A 92 13.20 11.48 8.96
C THR A 92 13.34 10.27 9.90
N GLY A 93 14.47 9.56 9.81
CA GLY A 93 14.68 8.27 10.51
C GLY A 93 15.47 7.19 9.74
N GLU A 94 15.96 7.51 8.54
CA GLU A 94 16.65 6.66 7.54
C GLU A 94 17.72 5.66 8.02
N SER A 95 18.26 5.74 9.23
CA SER A 95 19.47 4.97 9.55
C SER A 95 19.28 3.46 9.74
N MET A 96 18.04 2.95 9.86
CA MET A 96 17.80 1.55 10.25
C MET A 96 17.05 0.69 9.20
N ILE A 97 16.43 1.30 8.20
CA ILE A 97 15.63 0.60 7.19
C ILE A 97 16.16 0.97 5.81
N THR A 98 16.78 0.01 5.14
CA THR A 98 17.40 0.17 3.81
C THR A 98 16.45 -0.18 2.66
N ASN A 99 15.43 -1.00 2.91
CA ASN A 99 14.47 -1.42 1.91
C ASN A 99 13.06 -1.44 2.52
N PRO A 100 12.07 -0.75 1.91
CA PRO A 100 10.75 -0.59 2.49
C PRO A 100 9.87 -1.85 2.35
N MET A 101 10.34 -2.87 1.64
CA MET A 101 9.71 -4.19 1.53
C MET A 101 10.42 -5.28 2.32
N GLN A 102 11.54 -4.97 2.97
CA GLN A 102 12.22 -5.92 3.83
C GLN A 102 11.36 -6.23 5.06
N LEU A 103 11.29 -7.51 5.43
CA LEU A 103 10.72 -7.94 6.69
C LEU A 103 11.58 -7.41 7.85
N LEU A 104 10.96 -6.62 8.72
CA LEU A 104 11.65 -6.11 9.90
C LEU A 104 12.06 -7.26 10.85
N PRO A 105 13.21 -7.11 11.53
CA PRO A 105 13.63 -8.08 12.54
C PRO A 105 12.52 -8.30 13.57
N GLY A 106 12.21 -9.57 13.84
CA GLY A 106 11.19 -9.94 14.80
C GLY A 106 9.76 -10.02 14.26
N PHE A 107 9.52 -9.77 12.97
CA PHE A 107 8.18 -9.87 12.39
C PHE A 107 7.56 -11.27 12.53
N THR A 108 8.36 -12.32 12.32
CA THR A 108 7.92 -13.72 12.44
C THR A 108 8.23 -14.35 13.81
N THR A 109 9.28 -13.87 14.49
CA THR A 109 9.80 -14.52 15.70
C THR A 109 9.29 -13.93 17.01
N LEU A 110 8.88 -12.65 17.03
CA LEU A 110 8.41 -12.00 18.26
C LEU A 110 6.90 -12.17 18.46
N LYS A 111 6.49 -12.37 19.72
CA LYS A 111 5.09 -12.22 20.11
C LYS A 111 4.63 -10.78 19.83
N ARG A 112 3.36 -10.62 19.43
CA ARG A 112 2.73 -9.33 19.05
C ARG A 112 3.07 -8.17 19.99
N LYS A 113 3.05 -8.38 21.31
CA LYS A 113 3.37 -7.34 22.31
C LYS A 113 4.78 -6.77 22.12
N HIS A 114 5.78 -7.65 21.96
CA HIS A 114 7.18 -7.26 21.79
C HIS A 114 7.38 -6.61 20.41
N TRP A 115 6.81 -7.21 19.37
CA TRP A 115 6.86 -6.65 18.01
C TRP A 115 6.35 -5.20 17.94
N VAL A 116 5.21 -4.91 18.58
CA VAL A 116 4.65 -3.55 18.64
C VAL A 116 5.58 -2.56 19.35
N ILE A 117 6.27 -2.99 20.41
CA ILE A 117 7.22 -2.14 21.14
C ILE A 117 8.44 -1.84 20.27
N THR A 118 9.02 -2.86 19.64
CA THR A 118 10.18 -2.72 18.75
C THR A 118 9.88 -1.76 17.59
N ASN A 119 8.72 -1.90 16.96
CA ASN A 119 8.32 -1.01 15.85
C ASN A 119 8.13 0.45 16.30
N ARG A 120 7.62 0.67 17.52
CA ARG A 120 7.49 2.04 18.07
C ARG A 120 8.85 2.68 18.32
N LEU A 121 9.83 1.91 18.78
CA LEU A 121 11.21 2.37 18.96
C LEU A 121 11.86 2.70 17.61
N GLN A 122 11.71 1.82 16.62
CA GLN A 122 12.24 2.02 15.26
C GLN A 122 11.65 3.25 14.58
N THR A 123 10.33 3.44 14.70
CA THR A 123 9.64 4.60 14.11
C THR A 123 9.79 5.88 14.94
N LYS A 124 10.45 5.83 16.11
CA LYS A 124 10.57 6.95 17.07
C LYS A 124 9.23 7.58 17.46
N HIS A 125 8.12 6.87 17.26
CA HIS A 125 6.77 7.28 17.63
C HIS A 125 6.35 6.55 18.89
N ALA A 126 6.86 7.02 20.02
CA ALA A 126 6.58 6.49 21.36
C ALA A 126 5.80 7.48 22.24
N LYS A 127 5.48 7.07 23.47
CA LYS A 127 4.82 7.88 24.50
C LYS A 127 5.50 9.25 24.62
N THR A 128 4.73 10.33 24.48
CA THR A 128 5.08 11.59 25.12
C THR A 128 4.96 11.38 26.63
N ALA A 129 6.08 11.18 27.30
CA ALA A 129 6.16 11.61 28.69
C ALA A 129 6.46 13.12 28.64
N GLN A 130 5.52 13.92 29.15
CA GLN A 130 5.86 15.18 29.80
C GLN A 130 6.48 14.86 31.14
#